data_AF-Q2FZM7-F1
#
_entry.id   AF-Q2FZM7-F1
#
_cell.length_a   1.000
_cell.length_b   1.000
_cell.length_c   1.000
_cell.angle_alpha   90.00
_cell.angle_beta   90.00
_cell.angle_gamma   90.00
#
_symmetry.space_group_name_H-M   'P 1'
#
loop_
_entity.id
_entity.type
_entity.pdbx_description
1 polymer ?
#
loop_
_entity_poly.entity_id
_entity_poly.type
_entity_poly.pdbx_seq_one_letter_code
_entity_poly.pdbx_strand_id
1 'polypeptide(L)'
;MKKIFMMVHELDVNKGGMTSSMFNRSKEFYDADIPADIVTFDYKGNYDEIIKALKKQGKMDRRTKMYNVFEYFKQISNNKHFKSNKLLYKHISERLKNTIEIEESKGISRYFDITTGTYIAYIRKSKSEKVIDFFKDNKRIERFSFIDNKVHMKETFNVDNKVCYQVFYDEKGYPYISRNINANNGAVGKTYVLVNKKEFKNNLALCVYYLEKLIKDSKDSIMICDGPGSFPKNV
;
A
#
# COMPACT_ATOMS: atom_id res chain seq x y z
N MET A 1 11.16 -4.10 -30.29
CA MET A 1 11.95 -3.05 -29.60
C MET A 1 12.13 -3.49 -28.16
N LYS A 2 13.36 -3.52 -27.67
CA LYS A 2 13.66 -4.01 -26.32
C LYS A 2 13.06 -3.10 -25.24
N LYS A 3 12.65 -3.68 -24.12
CA LYS A 3 12.20 -2.98 -22.90
C LYS A 3 12.68 -3.72 -21.66
N ILE A 4 13.26 -2.98 -20.71
CA ILE A 4 13.85 -3.50 -19.49
C ILE A 4 12.95 -3.18 -18.29
N PHE A 5 12.79 -4.15 -17.40
CA PHE A 5 12.07 -4.06 -16.13
C PHE A 5 13.02 -4.44 -15.00
N MET A 6 13.44 -3.47 -14.20
CA MET A 6 14.36 -3.67 -13.09
C MET A 6 13.60 -3.81 -11.78
N MET A 7 13.72 -4.96 -11.12
CA MET A 7 12.92 -5.34 -9.95
C MET A 7 13.67 -5.06 -8.64
N VAL A 8 13.01 -4.35 -7.73
CA VAL A 8 13.47 -4.09 -6.36
C VAL A 8 12.29 -4.11 -5.40
N HIS A 9 12.54 -4.32 -4.10
CA HIS A 9 11.45 -4.39 -3.11
C HIS A 9 10.63 -3.09 -3.09
N GLU A 10 11.30 -1.95 -2.96
CA GLU A 10 10.70 -0.64 -2.79
C GLU A 10 11.59 0.49 -3.33
N LEU A 11 11.00 1.66 -3.55
CA LEU A 11 11.72 2.92 -3.71
C LEU A 11 11.40 3.88 -2.56
N ASP A 12 12.38 4.70 -2.16
CA ASP A 12 12.22 5.75 -1.16
C ASP A 12 13.29 6.85 -1.37
N VAL A 13 13.05 8.06 -0.83
CA VAL A 13 13.92 9.25 -1.01
C VAL A 13 15.30 9.09 -0.36
N ASN A 14 15.38 8.26 0.69
CA ASN A 14 16.57 8.06 1.52
C ASN A 14 17.15 6.63 1.40
N LYS A 15 17.14 6.04 0.21
CA LYS A 15 17.79 4.74 -0.05
C LYS A 15 19.22 4.88 -0.58
N GLY A 16 20.04 3.87 -0.29
CA GLY A 16 21.48 3.82 -0.56
C GLY A 16 21.87 3.36 -1.98
N GLY A 17 23.04 2.73 -2.08
CA GLY A 17 23.73 2.46 -3.35
C GLY A 17 22.97 1.63 -4.38
N MET A 18 22.18 0.63 -3.96
CA MET A 18 21.44 -0.24 -4.90
C MET A 18 20.40 0.52 -5.72
N THR A 19 19.55 1.32 -5.08
CA THR A 19 18.56 2.14 -5.81
C THR A 19 19.24 3.24 -6.62
N SER A 20 20.35 3.79 -6.11
CA SER A 20 21.14 4.79 -6.85
C SER A 20 21.72 4.22 -8.15
N SER A 21 22.24 2.99 -8.12
CA SER A 21 22.78 2.33 -9.32
C SER A 21 21.67 1.96 -10.29
N MET A 22 20.49 1.52 -9.81
CA MET A 22 19.33 1.28 -10.67
C MET A 22 18.84 2.55 -11.37
N PHE A 23 18.80 3.69 -10.68
CA PHE A 23 18.41 4.95 -11.30
C PHE A 23 19.40 5.38 -12.40
N ASN A 24 20.70 5.29 -12.12
CA ASN A 24 21.71 5.58 -13.13
C ASN A 24 21.59 4.61 -14.31
N ARG A 25 21.45 3.31 -14.06
CA ARG A 25 21.28 2.29 -15.10
C ARG A 25 20.04 2.52 -15.96
N SER A 26 18.93 2.94 -15.35
CA SER A 26 17.72 3.34 -16.07
C SER A 26 18.02 4.47 -17.06
N LYS A 27 18.70 5.53 -16.60
CA LYS A 27 19.11 6.66 -17.43
C LYS A 27 19.98 6.20 -18.61
N GLU A 28 21.03 5.43 -18.36
CA GLU A 28 21.94 4.94 -19.41
C GLU A 28 21.20 4.12 -20.48
N PHE A 29 20.28 3.25 -20.09
CA PHE A 29 19.46 2.50 -21.06
C PHE A 29 18.53 3.41 -21.86
N TYR A 30 17.90 4.39 -21.21
CA TYR A 30 17.08 5.37 -21.91
C TYR A 30 17.89 6.25 -22.87
N ASP A 31 19.15 6.57 -22.54
CA ASP A 31 20.07 7.30 -23.42
C ASP A 31 20.51 6.43 -24.62
N ALA A 32 20.42 5.11 -24.51
CA ALA A 32 20.63 4.13 -25.58
C ALA A 32 19.33 3.68 -26.28
N ASP A 33 18.24 4.46 -26.20
CA ASP A 33 16.93 4.17 -26.79
C ASP A 33 16.29 2.83 -26.35
N ILE A 34 16.64 2.35 -25.15
CA ILE A 34 16.05 1.16 -24.53
C ILE A 34 15.30 1.59 -23.26
N PRO A 35 13.95 1.63 -23.27
CA PRO A 35 13.19 1.97 -22.07
C PRO A 35 13.49 1.01 -20.92
N ALA A 36 13.93 1.54 -19.78
CA ALA A 36 14.30 0.76 -18.60
C ALA A 36 13.57 1.27 -17.35
N ASP A 37 12.44 0.65 -17.06
CA ASP A 37 11.54 1.03 -15.97
C ASP A 37 11.82 0.20 -14.71
N ILE A 38 11.39 0.70 -13.54
CA ILE A 38 11.56 0.00 -12.25
C ILE A 38 10.24 -0.65 -11.84
N VAL A 39 10.30 -1.85 -11.28
CA VAL A 39 9.16 -2.59 -10.73
C VAL A 39 9.34 -2.78 -9.22
N THR A 40 8.33 -2.37 -8.44
CA THR A 40 8.31 -2.50 -6.96
C THR A 40 7.13 -3.33 -6.46
N PHE A 41 7.26 -3.86 -5.24
CA PHE A 41 6.34 -4.87 -4.67
C PHE A 41 5.84 -4.54 -3.26
N ASP A 42 6.34 -3.48 -2.63
CA ASP A 42 5.86 -2.97 -1.34
C ASP A 42 4.60 -2.12 -1.49
N TYR A 43 3.95 -1.82 -0.37
CA TYR A 43 2.81 -0.93 -0.31
C TYR A 43 3.21 0.39 0.37
N LYS A 44 2.96 1.52 -0.30
CA LYS A 44 3.00 2.86 0.30
C LYS A 44 1.75 3.64 -0.08
N GLY A 45 1.17 4.36 0.88
CA GLY A 45 0.01 5.21 0.64
C GLY A 45 0.32 6.47 -0.17
N ASN A 46 1.59 6.89 -0.21
CA ASN A 46 2.05 8.16 -0.79
C ASN A 46 3.13 7.97 -1.89
N TYR A 47 3.07 6.88 -2.65
CA TYR A 47 4.09 6.58 -3.67
C TYR A 47 4.28 7.73 -4.68
N ASP A 48 3.20 8.42 -5.05
CA ASP A 48 3.25 9.58 -5.95
C ASP A 48 4.15 10.71 -5.43
N GLU A 49 4.14 10.98 -4.12
CA GLU A 49 4.98 12.01 -3.50
C GLU A 49 6.45 11.60 -3.52
N ILE A 50 6.74 10.33 -3.21
CA ILE A 50 8.08 9.77 -3.21
C ILE A 50 8.71 9.85 -4.60
N ILE A 51 7.97 9.46 -5.65
CA ILE A 51 8.47 9.54 -7.03
C ILE A 51 8.69 10.99 -7.48
N LYS A 52 7.77 11.91 -7.14
CA LYS A 52 7.95 13.34 -7.41
C LYS A 52 9.19 13.90 -6.71
N ALA A 53 9.43 13.53 -5.46
CA ALA A 53 10.59 13.95 -4.70
C ALA A 53 11.90 13.40 -5.29
N LEU A 54 11.95 12.11 -5.63
CA LEU A 54 13.11 11.47 -6.27
C LEU A 54 13.47 12.12 -7.61
N LYS A 55 12.48 12.45 -8.44
CA LYS A 55 12.68 13.16 -9.71
C LYS A 55 13.11 14.60 -9.49
N LYS A 56 12.50 15.32 -8.53
CA LYS A 56 12.87 16.70 -8.18
C LYS A 56 14.30 16.82 -7.66
N GLN A 57 14.78 15.81 -6.93
CA GLN A 57 16.16 15.75 -6.43
C GLN A 57 17.17 15.34 -7.50
N GLY A 58 16.75 15.02 -8.72
CA GLY A 58 17.63 14.53 -9.79
C GLY A 58 18.15 13.10 -9.57
N LYS A 59 17.66 12.38 -8.55
CA LYS A 59 18.06 10.99 -8.27
C LYS A 59 17.48 10.02 -9.28
N MET A 60 16.22 10.22 -9.68
CA MET A 60 15.50 9.38 -10.64
C MET A 60 15.31 10.14 -11.95
N ASP A 61 15.70 9.55 -13.08
CA ASP A 61 15.50 10.18 -14.39
C ASP A 61 14.00 10.43 -14.64
N ARG A 62 13.69 11.56 -15.28
CA ARG A 62 12.31 11.98 -15.58
C ARG A 62 11.56 10.94 -16.43
N ARG A 63 12.26 10.20 -17.30
CA ARG A 63 11.72 9.17 -18.20
C ARG A 63 11.38 7.88 -17.47
N THR A 64 12.14 7.53 -16.44
CA THR A 64 11.93 6.30 -15.66
C THR A 64 10.52 6.27 -15.06
N LYS A 65 9.80 5.18 -15.30
CA LYS A 65 8.54 4.87 -14.64
C LYS A 65 8.78 3.88 -13.51
N MET A 66 7.92 3.95 -12.50
CA MET A 66 7.81 2.92 -11.48
C MET A 66 6.48 2.20 -11.69
N TYR A 67 6.52 0.89 -11.92
CA TYR A 67 5.34 0.04 -11.87
C TYR A 67 5.29 -0.67 -10.52
N ASN A 68 4.25 -0.43 -9.73
CA ASN A 68 4.06 -1.07 -8.44
C ASN A 68 2.83 -2.00 -8.46
N VAL A 69 2.95 -3.17 -7.83
CA VAL A 69 1.87 -4.17 -7.79
C VAL A 69 0.57 -3.62 -7.19
N PHE A 70 0.64 -2.84 -6.10
CA PHE A 70 -0.53 -2.25 -5.48
C PHE A 70 -1.08 -1.09 -6.30
N GLU A 71 -0.22 -0.23 -6.84
CA GLU A 71 -0.63 0.87 -7.71
C GLU A 71 -1.35 0.37 -8.97
N TYR A 72 -0.90 -0.73 -9.56
CA TYR A 72 -1.56 -1.36 -10.70
C TYR A 72 -3.02 -1.74 -10.39
N PHE A 73 -3.26 -2.47 -9.30
CA PHE A 73 -4.63 -2.84 -8.91
C PHE A 73 -5.45 -1.66 -8.38
N LYS A 74 -4.80 -0.69 -7.73
CA LYS A 74 -5.42 0.58 -7.28
C LYS A 74 -5.92 1.40 -8.47
N GLN A 75 -5.15 1.50 -9.55
CA GLN A 75 -5.56 2.18 -10.79
C GLN A 75 -6.75 1.49 -11.46
N ILE A 76 -6.75 0.16 -11.52
CA ILE A 76 -7.92 -0.59 -12.01
C ILE A 76 -9.15 -0.30 -11.14
N SER A 77 -8.99 -0.26 -9.81
CA SER A 77 -10.08 0.08 -8.88
C SER A 77 -10.62 1.50 -9.09
N ASN A 78 -9.71 2.47 -9.20
CA ASN A 78 -10.05 3.88 -9.42
C ASN A 78 -10.96 4.07 -10.65
N ASN A 79 -10.77 3.27 -11.70
CA ASN A 79 -11.57 3.35 -12.93
C ASN A 79 -12.96 2.72 -12.81
N LYS A 80 -13.26 1.94 -11.75
CA LYS A 80 -14.56 1.30 -11.56
C LYS A 80 -15.65 2.21 -11.01
N HIS A 81 -15.25 3.25 -10.27
CA HIS A 81 -16.19 4.15 -9.60
C HIS A 81 -15.91 5.59 -10.00
N PHE A 82 -16.98 6.34 -10.29
CA PHE A 82 -16.89 7.79 -10.46
C PHE A 82 -16.96 8.53 -9.12
N LYS A 83 -17.92 8.13 -8.27
CA LYS A 83 -18.17 8.76 -6.94
C LYS A 83 -17.28 8.15 -5.87
N SER A 84 -16.95 8.92 -4.84
CA SER A 84 -16.28 8.42 -3.62
C SER A 84 -17.21 7.55 -2.75
N ASN A 85 -16.63 6.60 -2.01
CA ASN A 85 -17.32 5.67 -1.12
C ASN A 85 -17.83 6.35 0.16
N LYS A 86 -18.90 7.14 0.06
CA LYS A 86 -19.49 7.85 1.20
C LYS A 86 -19.98 6.92 2.32
N LEU A 87 -20.37 5.68 2.00
CA LEU A 87 -20.87 4.73 2.99
C LEU A 87 -19.79 4.29 3.99
N LEU A 88 -18.54 4.14 3.54
CA LEU A 88 -17.43 3.82 4.44
C LEU A 88 -17.19 4.95 5.45
N TYR A 89 -17.12 6.20 4.98
CA TYR A 89 -16.94 7.35 5.86
C TYR A 89 -18.13 7.53 6.81
N LYS A 90 -19.36 7.32 6.33
CA LYS A 90 -20.56 7.30 7.18
C LYS A 90 -20.45 6.23 8.26
N HIS A 91 -20.04 5.01 7.92
CA HIS A 91 -19.87 3.92 8.88
C HIS A 91 -18.85 4.27 9.99
N ILE A 92 -17.71 4.85 9.63
CA ILE A 92 -16.70 5.29 10.62
C ILE A 92 -17.26 6.41 11.50
N SER A 93 -17.97 7.38 10.91
CA SER A 93 -18.59 8.49 11.65
C SER A 93 -19.67 8.04 12.62
N GLU A 94 -20.54 7.11 12.22
CA GLU A 94 -21.62 6.61 13.09
C GLU A 94 -21.08 5.85 14.31
N ARG A 95 -19.91 5.21 14.22
CA ARG A 95 -19.26 4.55 15.36
C ARG A 95 -18.68 5.50 16.39
N LEU A 96 -18.43 6.75 16.01
CA LEU A 96 -17.98 7.81 16.91
C LEU A 96 -19.16 8.65 17.41
N LYS A 97 -20.36 8.43 16.88
CA LYS A 97 -21.58 9.10 17.34
C LYS A 97 -21.93 8.63 18.75
N ASN A 98 -22.51 9.52 19.56
CA ASN A 98 -22.87 9.27 20.95
C ASN A 98 -21.68 8.86 21.84
N THR A 99 -20.51 9.44 21.59
CA THR A 99 -19.32 9.25 22.42
C THR A 99 -18.91 10.55 23.12
N ILE A 100 -18.21 10.41 24.24
CA ILE A 100 -17.49 11.48 24.94
C ILE A 100 -16.06 11.47 24.45
N GLU A 101 -15.59 12.62 23.94
CA GLU A 101 -14.20 12.82 23.56
C GLU A 101 -13.37 13.26 24.78
N ILE A 102 -12.23 12.60 25.00
CA ILE A 102 -11.21 13.02 25.97
C ILE A 102 -9.93 13.27 25.18
N GLU A 103 -9.54 14.55 25.07
CA GLU A 103 -8.28 14.96 24.44
C GLU A 103 -7.11 14.67 25.38
N GLU A 104 -6.10 13.92 24.90
CA GLU A 104 -4.85 13.68 25.64
C GLU A 104 -3.82 14.76 25.33
N SER A 105 -3.71 15.14 24.06
CA SER A 105 -2.82 16.17 23.55
C SER A 105 -3.24 16.60 22.15
N LYS A 106 -2.61 17.64 21.62
CA LYS A 106 -2.91 18.14 20.27
C LYS A 106 -2.83 17.03 19.22
N GLY A 107 -3.99 16.65 18.69
CA GLY A 107 -4.13 15.62 17.67
C GLY A 107 -4.29 14.20 18.20
N ILE A 108 -4.31 13.98 19.51
CA ILE A 108 -4.56 12.67 20.14
C ILE A 108 -5.80 12.76 21.03
N SER A 109 -6.84 11.99 20.67
CA SER A 109 -8.10 11.93 21.42
C SER A 109 -8.57 10.49 21.62
N ARG A 110 -9.31 10.26 22.70
CA ARG A 110 -9.99 9.00 23.01
C ARG A 110 -11.51 9.21 23.06
N TYR A 111 -12.26 8.19 22.67
CA TYR A 111 -13.71 8.23 22.59
C TYR A 111 -14.34 7.11 23.43
N PHE A 112 -15.30 7.46 24.28
CA PHE A 112 -16.01 6.53 25.16
C PHE A 112 -17.52 6.60 24.89
N ASP A 113 -18.19 5.47 24.81
CA ASP A 113 -19.64 5.43 24.59
C ASP A 113 -20.41 6.02 25.79
N ILE A 114 -21.36 6.92 25.52
CA ILE A 114 -22.11 7.64 26.58
C ILE A 114 -22.96 6.69 27.43
N THR A 115 -23.45 5.59 26.84
CA THR A 115 -24.40 4.69 27.51
C THR A 115 -23.72 3.59 28.33
N THR A 116 -22.60 3.07 27.84
CA THR A 116 -21.90 1.92 28.41
C THR A 116 -20.61 2.31 29.13
N GLY A 117 -20.09 3.52 28.90
CA GLY A 117 -18.78 3.96 29.38
C GLY A 117 -17.59 3.21 28.75
N THR A 118 -17.84 2.35 27.75
CA THR A 118 -16.79 1.52 27.15
C THR A 118 -15.90 2.33 26.22
N TYR A 119 -14.63 1.92 26.11
CA TYR A 119 -13.65 2.55 25.24
C TYR A 119 -13.89 2.16 23.78
N ILE A 120 -14.20 3.14 22.93
CA ILE A 120 -14.62 2.93 21.53
C ILE A 120 -13.48 3.18 20.55
N ALA A 121 -12.77 4.30 20.68
CA ALA A 121 -11.75 4.67 19.69
C ALA A 121 -10.59 5.49 20.25
N TYR A 122 -9.44 5.33 19.62
CA TYR A 122 -8.27 6.19 19.71
C TYR A 122 -8.04 6.86 18.36
N ILE A 123 -7.92 8.19 18.34
CA ILE A 123 -7.60 8.93 17.12
C ILE A 123 -6.27 9.66 17.33
N ARG A 124 -5.36 9.50 16.37
CA ARG A 124 -4.10 10.25 16.28
C ARG A 124 -3.98 10.94 14.93
N LYS A 125 -3.74 12.24 14.93
CA LYS A 125 -3.50 13.09 13.76
C LYS A 125 -2.09 13.65 13.81
N SER A 126 -1.34 13.54 12.72
CA SER A 126 0.01 14.08 12.58
C SER A 126 0.23 14.54 11.14
N LYS A 127 0.40 15.85 10.92
CA LYS A 127 0.51 16.46 9.58
C LYS A 127 -0.67 16.02 8.69
N SER A 128 -0.41 15.39 7.54
CA SER A 128 -1.40 14.85 6.61
C SER A 128 -1.93 13.47 7.03
N GLU A 129 -1.29 12.80 7.99
CA GLU A 129 -1.67 11.45 8.41
C GLU A 129 -2.69 11.48 9.55
N LYS A 130 -3.63 10.54 9.49
CA LYS A 130 -4.57 10.26 10.57
C LYS A 130 -4.72 8.75 10.75
N VAL A 131 -4.80 8.32 12.00
CA VAL A 131 -5.04 6.93 12.37
C VAL A 131 -6.24 6.89 13.32
N ILE A 132 -7.14 5.94 13.11
CA ILE A 132 -8.29 5.67 13.97
C ILE A 132 -8.23 4.19 14.37
N ASP A 133 -7.93 3.90 15.63
CA ASP A 133 -8.01 2.55 16.20
C ASP A 133 -9.38 2.40 16.87
N PHE A 134 -10.12 1.36 16.51
CA PHE A 134 -11.37 1.02 17.19
C PHE A 134 -11.16 -0.14 18.17
N PHE A 135 -11.90 -0.09 19.26
CA PHE A 135 -11.84 -1.02 20.37
C PHE A 135 -13.18 -1.71 20.59
N LYS A 136 -13.13 -2.93 21.12
CA LYS A 136 -14.26 -3.68 21.66
C LYS A 136 -13.76 -4.43 22.90
N ASP A 137 -14.48 -4.32 24.02
CA ASP A 137 -14.08 -4.93 25.31
C ASP A 137 -12.64 -4.55 25.70
N ASN A 138 -12.29 -3.28 25.52
CA ASN A 138 -10.95 -2.70 25.72
C ASN A 138 -9.82 -3.32 24.86
N LYS A 139 -10.15 -4.16 23.87
CA LYS A 139 -9.19 -4.72 22.92
C LYS A 139 -9.29 -4.02 21.58
N ARG A 140 -8.15 -3.64 20.99
CA ARG A 140 -8.10 -3.05 19.65
C ARG A 140 -8.52 -4.11 18.64
N ILE A 141 -9.55 -3.82 17.85
CA ILE A 141 -10.06 -4.74 16.82
C ILE A 141 -9.60 -4.36 15.43
N GLU A 142 -9.48 -3.07 15.12
CA GLU A 142 -9.05 -2.60 13.82
C GLU A 142 -8.47 -1.18 13.85
N ARG A 143 -7.74 -0.84 12.80
CA ARG A 143 -7.13 0.46 12.56
C ARG A 143 -7.48 0.92 11.16
N PHE A 144 -7.95 2.15 11.00
CA PHE A 144 -8.04 2.83 9.72
C PHE A 144 -6.93 3.88 9.60
N SER A 145 -6.15 3.80 8.52
CA SER A 145 -5.08 4.74 8.20
C SER A 145 -5.49 5.66 7.06
N PHE A 146 -5.19 6.95 7.22
CA PHE A 146 -5.59 8.01 6.32
C PHE A 146 -4.40 8.90 5.94
N ILE A 147 -4.39 9.36 4.69
CA ILE A 147 -3.52 10.42 4.19
C ILE A 147 -4.44 11.48 3.59
N ASP A 148 -4.28 12.75 3.98
CA ASP A 148 -5.12 13.88 3.56
C ASP A 148 -6.62 13.58 3.75
N ASN A 149 -6.95 12.99 4.90
CA ASN A 149 -8.29 12.52 5.27
C ASN A 149 -8.90 11.43 4.37
N LYS A 150 -8.17 10.87 3.39
CA LYS A 150 -8.61 9.73 2.60
C LYS A 150 -8.11 8.42 3.22
N VAL A 151 -9.03 7.48 3.43
CA VAL A 151 -8.67 6.13 3.90
C VAL A 151 -7.90 5.40 2.81
N HIS A 152 -6.74 4.83 3.17
CA HIS A 152 -5.93 4.04 2.23
C HIS A 152 -5.72 2.59 2.72
N MET A 153 -5.83 2.34 4.03
CA MET A 153 -5.67 1.00 4.59
C MET A 153 -6.55 0.80 5.83
N LYS A 154 -7.05 -0.44 5.98
CA LYS A 154 -7.61 -0.97 7.23
C LYS A 154 -6.80 -2.18 7.66
N GLU A 155 -6.46 -2.27 8.93
CA GLU A 155 -5.82 -3.42 9.55
C GLU A 155 -6.74 -4.00 10.61
N THR A 156 -6.86 -5.32 10.70
CA THR A 156 -7.56 -6.02 11.79
C THR A 156 -6.53 -6.69 12.69
N PHE A 157 -6.78 -6.66 14.00
CA PHE A 157 -5.87 -7.20 15.02
C PHE A 157 -6.42 -8.48 15.67
N ASN A 158 -5.53 -9.39 16.03
CA ASN A 158 -5.84 -10.57 16.83
C ASN A 158 -5.87 -10.25 18.35
N VAL A 159 -6.07 -11.28 19.18
CA VAL A 159 -6.09 -11.15 20.65
C VAL A 159 -4.78 -10.64 21.26
N ASP A 160 -3.65 -10.85 20.59
CA ASP A 160 -2.31 -10.37 20.99
C ASP A 160 -2.01 -8.97 20.45
N ASN A 161 -3.02 -8.29 19.89
CA ASN A 161 -2.91 -6.97 19.29
C ASN A 161 -1.92 -6.92 18.09
N LYS A 162 -1.75 -8.04 17.38
CA LYS A 162 -0.95 -8.16 16.15
C LYS A 162 -1.85 -8.18 14.92
N VAL A 163 -1.39 -7.59 13.82
CA VAL A 163 -2.14 -7.53 12.56
C VAL A 163 -2.34 -8.95 12.01
N CYS A 164 -3.59 -9.32 11.74
CA CYS A 164 -3.96 -10.62 11.16
C CYS A 164 -4.70 -10.49 9.82
N TYR A 165 -5.13 -9.27 9.45
CA TYR A 165 -5.80 -9.00 8.18
C TYR A 165 -5.56 -7.56 7.74
N GLN A 166 -5.46 -7.34 6.43
CA GLN A 166 -5.33 -6.00 5.83
C GLN A 166 -6.30 -5.84 4.66
N VAL A 167 -6.83 -4.63 4.51
CA VAL A 167 -7.63 -4.19 3.37
C VAL A 167 -7.05 -2.88 2.85
N PHE A 168 -6.80 -2.80 1.55
CA PHE A 168 -6.30 -1.60 0.89
C PHE A 168 -7.42 -0.91 0.12
N TYR A 169 -7.47 0.41 0.23
CA TYR A 169 -8.49 1.26 -0.39
C TYR A 169 -7.89 2.15 -1.47
N ASP A 170 -8.66 2.35 -2.53
CA ASP A 170 -8.29 3.18 -3.66
C ASP A 170 -8.50 4.69 -3.36
N GLU A 171 -8.26 5.56 -4.35
CA GLU A 171 -8.39 7.02 -4.18
C GLU A 171 -9.82 7.48 -3.85
N LYS A 172 -10.81 6.60 -4.09
CA LYS A 172 -12.22 6.84 -3.85
C LYS A 172 -12.72 6.14 -2.59
N GLY A 173 -11.86 5.43 -1.86
CA GLY A 173 -12.20 4.72 -0.63
C GLY A 173 -12.91 3.37 -0.87
N TYR A 174 -12.76 2.75 -2.04
CA TYR A 174 -13.25 1.39 -2.29
C TYR A 174 -12.14 0.37 -2.07
N PRO A 175 -12.43 -0.79 -1.45
CA PRO A 175 -11.43 -1.81 -1.22
C PRO A 175 -11.05 -2.49 -2.54
N TYR A 176 -9.76 -2.65 -2.81
CA TYR A 176 -9.27 -3.26 -4.05
C TYR A 176 -8.45 -4.53 -3.84
N ILE A 177 -7.80 -4.66 -2.67
CA ILE A 177 -7.12 -5.87 -2.21
C ILE A 177 -7.46 -6.12 -0.74
N SER A 178 -7.67 -7.37 -0.36
CA SER A 178 -7.71 -7.80 1.03
C SER A 178 -6.84 -9.04 1.24
N ARG A 179 -6.20 -9.18 2.41
CA ARG A 179 -5.25 -10.28 2.65
C ARG A 179 -5.15 -10.70 4.11
N ASN A 180 -4.92 -11.99 4.32
CA ASN A 180 -4.54 -12.54 5.62
C ASN A 180 -3.06 -12.26 5.90
N ILE A 181 -2.76 -11.96 7.16
CA ILE A 181 -1.40 -11.82 7.68
C ILE A 181 -1.21 -12.86 8.78
N ASN A 182 -0.12 -13.63 8.70
CA ASN A 182 0.26 -14.50 9.79
C ASN A 182 0.82 -13.64 10.94
N ALA A 183 0.06 -13.50 12.01
CA ALA A 183 0.43 -12.66 13.16
C ALA A 183 1.74 -13.07 13.85
N ASN A 184 2.23 -14.30 13.66
CA ASN A 184 3.46 -14.77 14.30
C ASN A 184 4.73 -14.27 13.60
N ASN A 185 4.70 -14.13 12.26
CA ASN A 185 5.90 -13.79 11.47
C ASN A 185 5.67 -12.66 10.44
N GLY A 186 4.47 -12.08 10.37
CA GLY A 186 4.12 -11.02 9.43
C GLY A 186 3.95 -11.49 7.97
N ALA A 187 4.07 -12.79 7.68
CA ALA A 187 3.96 -13.30 6.33
C ALA A 187 2.55 -13.12 5.76
N VAL A 188 2.49 -12.71 4.49
CA VAL A 188 1.22 -12.54 3.77
C VAL A 188 0.72 -13.90 3.30
N GLY A 189 -0.47 -14.27 3.78
CA GLY A 189 -1.20 -15.46 3.33
C GLY A 189 -2.14 -15.16 2.17
N LYS A 190 -3.30 -15.82 2.18
CA LYS A 190 -4.33 -15.65 1.15
C LYS A 190 -4.62 -14.18 0.87
N THR A 191 -4.54 -13.81 -0.40
CA THR A 191 -4.73 -12.46 -0.89
C THR A 191 -5.80 -12.45 -1.96
N TYR A 192 -6.85 -11.66 -1.75
CA TYR A 192 -7.97 -11.48 -2.67
C TYR A 192 -7.79 -10.14 -3.37
N VAL A 193 -7.79 -10.16 -4.70
CA VAL A 193 -7.80 -8.97 -5.53
C VAL A 193 -9.24 -8.72 -5.96
N LEU A 194 -9.94 -7.85 -5.22
CA LEU A 194 -11.38 -7.64 -5.34
C LEU A 194 -11.76 -7.13 -6.73
N VAL A 195 -10.89 -6.33 -7.35
CA VAL A 195 -11.16 -5.73 -8.67
C VAL A 195 -11.24 -6.76 -9.81
N ASN A 196 -10.64 -7.94 -9.67
CA ASN A 196 -10.68 -8.97 -10.70
C ASN A 196 -11.17 -10.34 -10.20
N LYS A 197 -11.67 -10.40 -8.95
CA LYS A 197 -12.20 -11.61 -8.30
C LYS A 197 -11.21 -12.78 -8.31
N LYS A 198 -9.90 -12.52 -8.16
CA LYS A 198 -8.86 -13.56 -8.05
C LYS A 198 -8.35 -13.68 -6.62
N GLU A 199 -8.05 -14.92 -6.23
CA GLU A 199 -7.39 -15.27 -4.98
C GLU A 199 -5.97 -15.79 -5.29
N PHE A 200 -5.01 -15.39 -4.46
CA PHE A 200 -3.62 -15.83 -4.50
C PHE A 200 -3.24 -16.42 -3.16
N LYS A 201 -2.51 -17.55 -3.16
CA LYS A 201 -2.11 -18.27 -1.94
C LYS A 201 -1.23 -17.43 -0.99
N ASN A 202 -0.44 -16.51 -1.54
CA ASN A 202 0.48 -15.63 -0.82
C ASN A 202 0.89 -14.43 -1.69
N ASN A 203 1.69 -13.50 -1.13
CA ASN A 203 2.16 -12.31 -1.86
C ASN A 203 3.05 -12.65 -3.07
N LEU A 204 3.83 -13.73 -3.00
CA LEU A 204 4.67 -14.16 -4.12
C LEU A 204 3.81 -14.54 -5.33
N ALA A 205 2.76 -15.35 -5.13
CA ALA A 205 1.85 -15.73 -6.21
C ALA A 205 1.15 -14.52 -6.85
N LEU A 206 0.79 -13.50 -6.05
CA LEU A 206 0.28 -12.23 -6.56
C LEU A 206 1.31 -11.49 -7.42
N CYS A 207 2.56 -11.41 -6.96
CA CYS A 207 3.63 -10.70 -7.67
C CYS A 207 3.99 -11.38 -9.00
N VAL A 208 4.03 -12.71 -9.03
CA VAL A 208 4.25 -13.49 -10.28
C VAL A 208 3.14 -13.18 -11.30
N TYR A 209 1.87 -13.29 -10.89
CA TYR A 209 0.73 -12.96 -11.75
C TYR A 209 0.78 -11.49 -12.25
N TYR A 210 1.19 -10.57 -11.38
CA TYR A 210 1.34 -9.18 -11.76
C TYR A 210 2.44 -8.97 -12.81
N LEU A 211 3.60 -9.63 -12.66
CA LEU A 211 4.67 -9.57 -13.66
C LEU A 211 4.22 -10.13 -15.01
N GLU A 212 3.51 -11.27 -15.02
CA GLU A 212 2.91 -11.83 -16.24
C GLU A 212 1.88 -10.89 -16.91
N LYS A 213 1.19 -10.05 -16.13
CA LYS A 213 0.29 -9.02 -16.66
C LYS A 213 1.02 -7.77 -17.15
N LEU A 214 2.10 -7.39 -16.49
CA LEU A 214 2.86 -6.19 -16.80
C LEU A 214 3.78 -6.40 -18.01
N ILE A 215 4.40 -7.57 -18.12
CA ILE A 215 5.50 -7.87 -19.03
C ILE A 215 5.02 -8.90 -20.03
N LYS A 216 4.90 -8.49 -21.30
CA LYS A 216 4.58 -9.41 -22.40
C LYS A 216 5.68 -10.46 -22.53
N ASP A 217 5.29 -11.72 -22.67
CA ASP A 217 6.22 -12.80 -23.02
C ASP A 217 6.79 -12.57 -24.44
N SER A 218 8.01 -12.08 -24.50
CA SER A 218 8.70 -11.68 -25.72
C SER A 218 10.19 -11.62 -25.47
N LYS A 219 11.00 -12.00 -26.48
CA LYS A 219 12.46 -11.85 -26.44
C LYS A 219 12.93 -10.40 -26.27
N ASP A 220 12.04 -9.44 -26.56
CA ASP A 220 12.29 -8.02 -26.35
C ASP A 220 12.04 -7.57 -24.90
N SER A 221 11.37 -8.37 -24.07
CA SER A 221 11.11 -8.08 -22.67
C SER A 221 12.22 -8.63 -21.79
N ILE A 222 12.97 -7.74 -21.14
CA ILE A 222 14.13 -8.10 -20.31
C ILE A 222 13.79 -7.79 -18.85
N MET A 223 13.94 -8.78 -17.97
CA MET A 223 13.83 -8.60 -16.53
C MET A 223 15.22 -8.61 -15.89
N ILE A 224 15.50 -7.65 -15.02
CA ILE A 224 16.71 -7.59 -14.20
C ILE A 224 16.27 -7.56 -12.73
N CYS A 225 16.73 -8.51 -11.92
CA CYS A 225 16.38 -8.56 -10.50
C CYS A 225 17.55 -8.03 -9.65
N ASP A 226 17.45 -6.78 -9.19
CA ASP A 226 18.46 -6.16 -8.31
C ASP A 226 18.22 -6.49 -6.83
N GLY A 227 16.96 -6.73 -6.44
CA GLY A 227 16.59 -7.09 -5.07
C GLY A 227 16.78 -8.59 -4.80
N PRO A 228 17.75 -9.04 -3.99
CA PRO A 228 17.94 -10.47 -3.73
C PRO A 228 16.75 -11.12 -3.03
N GLY A 229 15.96 -10.34 -2.29
CA GLY A 229 14.71 -10.80 -1.66
C GLY A 229 13.49 -10.80 -2.59
N SER A 230 13.58 -10.15 -3.75
CA SER A 230 12.52 -10.14 -4.77
C SER A 230 12.55 -11.38 -5.65
N PHE A 231 13.64 -12.16 -5.60
CA PHE A 231 13.73 -13.45 -6.26
C PHE A 231 13.08 -14.54 -5.38
N PRO A 232 12.13 -15.34 -5.89
CA PRO A 232 11.64 -16.50 -5.16
C PRO A 232 12.80 -17.47 -4.90
N LYS A 233 13.16 -17.67 -3.63
CA LYS A 233 14.31 -18.50 -3.25
C LYS A 233 14.12 -20.01 -3.50
N ASN A 234 12.98 -20.48 -4.00
CA ASN A 234 12.77 -21.87 -4.38
C ASN A 234 11.80 -21.96 -5.58
N VAL A 235 12.31 -22.42 -6.72
CA VAL A 235 11.56 -23.22 -7.70
C VAL A 235 12.00 -24.65 -7.47
#